data_AF-A0A8C7MPW4-F1
#
_entry.id   AF-A0A8C7MPW4-F1
#
_cell.length_a   1.000
_cell.length_b   1.000
_cell.length_c   1.000
_cell.angle_alpha   90.00
_cell.angle_beta   90.00
_cell.angle_gamma   90.00
#
_symmetry.space_group_name_H-M   'P 1'
#
loop_
_entity.id
_entity.type
_entity.pdbx_description
1 polymer ?
#
loop_
_entity_poly.entity_id
_entity_poly.type
_entity_poly.pdbx_seq_one_letter_code
_entity_poly.pdbx_strand_id
1 'polypeptide(L)'
;MLGAVGRCCTGALQALKPGVQPLKALVGSPSVLGRRDYVAPAAAAAFAHGRIVAVIGAVVDVQFDEGLPPILNALEVAQHLGKSFDLHCLQRHCENTVRTIAMDGTEGLVRGQKVVDTGDPIRIPVGPETLGRIMNVIGEPIDERGPISTKQTAAIHAEAPEFTDMSYDALPEQAFYMVGPIEEVVEKAAQMAKDLA
;
A
#
# COMPACT_ATOMS: atom_id res chain seq x y z
N MET A 1 21.12 -45.80 24.61
CA MET A 1 22.41 -46.19 25.22
C MET A 1 23.49 -45.90 24.18
N LEU A 2 24.36 -44.91 24.48
CA LEU A 2 25.71 -44.55 23.98
C LEU A 2 26.23 -45.25 22.70
N GLY A 3 26.87 -44.62 21.70
CA GLY A 3 27.83 -43.51 21.72
C GLY A 3 29.22 -43.97 21.23
N ALA A 4 29.98 -43.08 20.56
CA ALA A 4 31.42 -43.14 20.16
C ALA A 4 31.77 -43.77 18.78
N VAL A 5 32.15 -43.03 17.74
CA VAL A 5 33.41 -42.27 17.45
C VAL A 5 34.53 -43.14 16.82
N GLY A 6 35.02 -42.78 15.62
CA GLY A 6 36.46 -42.93 15.28
C GLY A 6 36.88 -43.40 13.87
N ARG A 7 36.97 -42.46 12.92
CA ARG A 7 38.01 -42.19 11.88
C ARG A 7 38.95 -43.30 11.35
N CYS A 8 39.09 -43.35 10.01
CA CYS A 8 40.34 -43.08 9.23
C CYS A 8 40.06 -43.35 7.72
N CYS A 9 39.91 -42.37 6.84
CA CYS A 9 40.94 -41.56 6.16
C CYS A 9 42.03 -42.38 5.44
N THR A 10 41.95 -42.51 4.12
CA THR A 10 43.08 -42.53 3.16
C THR A 10 42.54 -42.49 1.73
N GLY A 11 42.95 -41.51 0.91
CA GLY A 11 42.50 -41.44 -0.48
C GLY A 11 42.80 -40.12 -1.21
N ALA A 12 44.08 -39.74 -1.24
CA ALA A 12 44.71 -38.91 -2.28
C ALA A 12 44.23 -37.45 -2.49
N LEU A 13 44.86 -36.56 -1.72
CA LEU A 13 45.18 -35.20 -2.12
C LEU A 13 46.04 -35.19 -3.39
N GLN A 14 45.56 -34.56 -4.47
CA GLN A 14 46.42 -34.04 -5.53
C GLN A 14 46.10 -32.57 -5.81
N ALA A 15 47.09 -31.74 -5.46
CA ALA A 15 47.47 -30.45 -6.06
C ALA A 15 46.43 -29.31 -6.12
N LEU A 16 46.47 -28.43 -5.11
CA LEU A 16 46.11 -27.01 -5.26
C LEU A 16 47.16 -26.30 -6.14
N LYS A 17 46.71 -25.71 -7.26
CA LYS A 17 47.35 -24.53 -7.87
C LYS A 17 46.67 -23.27 -7.34
N PRO A 18 47.41 -22.17 -7.09
CA PRO A 18 46.84 -20.94 -6.59
C PRO A 18 46.24 -20.12 -7.75
N GLY A 19 45.06 -19.57 -7.53
CA GLY A 19 44.47 -18.55 -8.41
C GLY A 19 43.38 -19.07 -9.34
N VAL A 20 42.24 -18.38 -9.29
CA VAL A 20 41.02 -18.54 -10.08
C VAL A 20 40.05 -19.61 -9.57
N GLN A 21 39.18 -19.23 -8.63
CA GLN A 21 37.90 -19.92 -8.45
C GLN A 21 36.91 -19.43 -9.52
N PRO A 22 36.16 -20.32 -10.20
CA PRO A 22 35.07 -19.91 -11.06
C PRO A 22 33.90 -19.45 -10.18
N LEU A 23 33.43 -18.22 -10.44
CA LEU A 23 32.21 -17.64 -9.87
C LEU A 23 31.00 -18.52 -10.23
N LYS A 24 30.73 -19.51 -9.40
CA LYS A 24 29.51 -20.31 -9.47
C LYS A 24 28.38 -19.50 -8.82
N ALA A 25 27.66 -18.78 -9.68
CA ALA A 25 26.24 -18.43 -9.59
C ALA A 25 25.68 -18.28 -8.16
N LEU A 26 25.89 -17.08 -7.59
CA LEU A 26 24.95 -16.48 -6.65
C LEU A 26 23.66 -16.16 -7.42
N VAL A 27 22.77 -17.16 -7.52
CA VAL A 27 21.39 -16.94 -7.98
C VAL A 27 20.67 -16.19 -6.87
N GLY A 28 20.61 -14.87 -7.05
CA GLY A 28 19.62 -13.94 -6.51
C GLY A 28 19.13 -14.18 -5.09
N SER A 29 19.84 -13.63 -4.10
CA SER A 29 19.10 -12.99 -3.00
C SER A 29 18.16 -11.96 -3.63
N PRO A 30 16.87 -11.87 -3.26
CA PRO A 30 16.04 -10.78 -3.74
C PRO A 30 16.71 -9.49 -3.29
N SER A 31 16.95 -8.62 -4.26
CA SER A 31 17.50 -7.30 -4.06
C SER A 31 16.66 -6.55 -3.03
N VAL A 32 17.24 -6.30 -1.86
CA VAL A 32 16.70 -5.44 -0.78
C VAL A 32 16.77 -3.95 -1.17
N LEU A 33 16.65 -3.65 -2.46
CA LEU A 33 16.79 -2.31 -3.01
C LEU A 33 15.62 -2.07 -3.97
N GLY A 34 14.54 -1.46 -3.47
CA GLY A 34 13.56 -0.89 -4.38
C GLY A 34 12.17 -0.61 -3.83
N ARG A 35 11.67 -1.37 -2.86
CA ARG A 35 10.32 -1.12 -2.34
C ARG A 35 10.34 0.04 -1.36
N ARG A 36 9.88 1.20 -1.81
CA ARG A 36 9.46 2.28 -0.90
C ARG A 36 8.09 1.92 -0.37
N ASP A 37 8.05 0.86 0.44
CA ASP A 37 6.89 0.42 1.21
C ASP A 37 6.50 1.56 2.18
N TYR A 38 5.70 2.53 1.72
CA TYR A 38 5.11 3.54 2.62
C TYR A 38 4.02 2.91 3.50
N VAL A 39 3.53 1.75 3.06
CA VAL A 39 2.62 0.90 3.80
C VAL A 39 3.45 -0.23 4.40
N ALA A 40 3.57 -0.25 5.72
CA ALA A 40 4.12 -1.41 6.41
C ALA A 40 3.30 -2.65 6.01
N PRO A 41 3.93 -3.82 5.72
CA PRO A 41 3.18 -5.05 5.50
C PRO A 41 2.25 -5.23 6.70
N ALA A 42 0.96 -5.47 6.45
CA ALA A 42 -0.09 -5.56 7.47
C ALA A 42 0.38 -6.46 8.61
N ALA A 43 0.95 -5.82 9.64
CA ALA A 43 1.41 -6.50 10.82
C ALA A 43 0.13 -6.87 11.56
N ALA A 44 0.06 -8.11 12.05
CA ALA A 44 -0.97 -8.52 12.99
C ALA A 44 -0.79 -7.73 14.30
N ALA A 45 -1.18 -6.46 14.30
CA ALA A 45 -1.20 -5.59 15.45
C ALA A 45 -2.52 -5.85 16.16
N ALA A 46 -2.45 -6.13 17.46
CA ALA A 46 -3.61 -6.01 18.32
C ALA A 46 -4.18 -4.59 18.15
N PHE A 47 -5.50 -4.48 17.98
CA PHE A 47 -6.20 -3.20 17.80
C PHE A 47 -5.72 -2.19 18.86
N ALA A 48 -4.90 -1.23 18.45
CA ALA A 48 -4.37 -0.24 19.35
C ALA A 48 -5.52 0.70 19.77
N HIS A 49 -5.53 1.08 21.03
CA HIS A 49 -6.53 1.97 21.57
C HIS A 49 -5.89 3.30 21.91
N GLY A 50 -6.51 4.37 21.44
CA GLY A 50 -6.11 5.74 21.69
C GLY A 50 -7.23 6.57 22.26
N ARG A 51 -6.89 7.81 22.63
CA ARG A 51 -7.82 8.83 23.09
C ARG A 51 -7.58 10.13 22.36
N ILE A 52 -8.66 10.85 22.06
CA ILE A 52 -8.56 12.17 21.44
C ILE A 52 -7.98 13.18 22.45
N VAL A 53 -6.88 13.84 22.09
CA VAL A 53 -6.25 14.89 22.92
C VAL A 53 -6.74 16.26 22.50
N ALA A 54 -6.81 16.53 21.20
CA ALA A 54 -7.23 17.81 20.66
C ALA A 54 -7.98 17.64 19.33
N VAL A 55 -8.90 18.58 19.08
CA VAL A 55 -9.65 18.71 17.83
C VAL A 55 -9.45 20.14 17.35
N ILE A 56 -8.82 20.31 16.20
CA ILE A 56 -8.48 21.61 15.59
C ILE A 56 -9.04 21.60 14.17
N GLY A 57 -10.30 22.01 14.02
CA GLY A 57 -11.03 21.86 12.77
C GLY A 57 -11.04 20.40 12.33
N ALA A 58 -10.68 20.14 11.06
CA ALA A 58 -10.60 18.78 10.51
C ALA A 58 -9.42 17.94 11.04
N VAL A 59 -8.49 18.55 11.78
CA VAL A 59 -7.31 17.86 12.34
C VAL A 59 -7.61 17.38 13.75
N VAL A 60 -7.44 16.09 13.99
CA VAL A 60 -7.67 15.45 15.29
C VAL A 60 -6.36 14.81 15.76
N ASP A 61 -5.88 15.22 16.92
CA ASP A 61 -4.69 14.63 17.53
C ASP A 61 -5.14 13.53 18.51
N VAL A 62 -4.66 12.30 18.29
CA VAL A 62 -5.01 11.10 19.07
C VAL A 62 -3.75 10.56 19.74
N GLN A 63 -3.81 10.33 21.05
CA GLN A 63 -2.72 9.75 21.83
C GLN A 63 -2.99 8.28 22.09
N PHE A 64 -1.98 7.45 21.85
CA PHE A 64 -2.01 6.01 22.08
C PHE A 64 -1.16 5.66 23.30
N ASP A 65 -1.65 4.75 24.13
CA ASP A 65 -0.93 4.31 25.32
C ASP A 65 0.26 3.41 24.92
N GLU A 66 -0.01 2.41 24.08
CA GLU A 66 0.98 1.50 23.50
C GLU A 66 0.60 1.15 22.05
N GLY A 67 1.59 0.84 21.21
CA GLY A 67 1.37 0.42 19.82
C GLY A 67 0.94 1.58 18.91
N LEU A 68 1.91 2.37 18.44
CA LEU A 68 1.64 3.52 17.60
C LEU A 68 1.22 3.09 16.17
N PRO A 69 0.02 3.46 15.68
CA PRO A 69 -0.45 3.08 14.36
C PRO A 69 0.50 3.54 13.25
N PRO A 70 0.71 2.74 12.18
CA PRO A 70 1.37 3.17 10.95
C PRO A 70 0.80 4.47 10.40
N ILE A 71 1.63 5.18 9.62
CA ILE A 71 1.15 6.30 8.81
C ILE A 71 0.23 5.70 7.74
N LEU A 72 -0.84 6.42 7.39
CA LEU A 72 -1.89 6.03 6.44
C LEU A 72 -2.90 4.99 6.97
N ASN A 73 -2.83 4.57 8.22
CA ASN A 73 -3.87 3.73 8.81
C ASN A 73 -5.17 4.50 9.08
N ALA A 74 -6.29 3.79 8.96
CA ALA A 74 -7.60 4.27 9.39
C ALA A 74 -7.77 4.05 10.91
N LEU A 75 -8.32 5.05 11.59
CA LEU A 75 -8.70 4.95 13.00
C LEU A 75 -10.19 5.27 13.12
N GLU A 76 -10.90 4.44 13.86
CA GLU A 76 -12.33 4.60 14.10
C GLU A 76 -12.59 5.18 15.48
N VAL A 77 -13.40 6.24 15.56
CA VAL A 77 -13.89 6.75 16.84
C VAL A 77 -15.13 5.97 17.26
N ALA A 78 -15.08 5.33 18.42
CA ALA A 78 -16.20 4.53 18.91
C ALA A 78 -17.40 5.41 19.27
N GLN A 79 -18.58 5.05 18.75
CA GLN A 79 -19.88 5.58 19.18
C GLN A 79 -20.12 7.07 18.91
N HIS A 80 -19.63 7.59 17.77
CA HIS A 80 -20.00 8.93 17.34
C HIS A 80 -21.40 8.92 16.68
N LEU A 81 -22.43 9.36 17.40
CA LEU A 81 -23.79 9.56 16.85
C LEU A 81 -24.42 8.33 16.16
N GLY A 82 -24.02 7.12 16.56
CA GLY A 82 -24.53 5.87 15.96
C GLY A 82 -23.92 5.51 14.60
N LYS A 83 -22.86 6.21 14.17
CA LYS A 83 -22.09 5.91 12.96
C LYS A 83 -20.61 5.71 13.31
N SER A 84 -19.90 4.98 12.46
CA SER A 84 -18.44 4.94 12.51
C SER A 84 -17.90 6.28 11.99
N PHE A 85 -16.95 6.86 12.72
CA PHE A 85 -16.30 8.11 12.32
C PHE A 85 -14.83 7.82 12.06
N ASP A 86 -14.44 7.94 10.79
CA ASP A 86 -13.11 7.57 10.33
C ASP A 86 -12.14 8.76 10.38
N LEU A 87 -11.00 8.50 11.01
CA LEU A 87 -9.84 9.37 11.06
C LEU A 87 -8.71 8.71 10.26
N HIS A 88 -8.00 9.51 9.48
CA HIS A 88 -6.88 9.04 8.69
C HIS A 88 -5.54 9.50 9.29
N CYS A 89 -4.68 8.56 9.67
CA CYS A 89 -3.37 8.86 10.27
C CYS A 89 -2.41 9.46 9.23
N LEU A 90 -1.94 10.69 9.44
CA LEU A 90 -1.01 11.35 8.52
C LEU A 90 0.41 11.44 9.04
N GLN A 91 0.57 11.75 10.32
CA GLN A 91 1.87 12.03 10.88
C GLN A 91 1.93 11.52 12.31
N ARG A 92 3.03 10.84 12.62
CA ARG A 92 3.41 10.51 13.99
C ARG A 92 4.13 11.71 14.61
N HIS A 93 3.68 12.15 15.77
CA HIS A 93 4.37 13.12 16.60
C HIS A 93 5.14 12.40 17.71
N CYS A 94 6.01 13.15 18.38
CA CYS A 94 6.59 12.73 19.63
C CYS A 94 5.48 12.55 20.69
N GLU A 95 5.75 11.80 21.77
CA GLU A 95 4.79 11.58 22.88
C GLU A 95 3.59 10.67 22.54
N ASN A 96 3.83 9.63 21.73
CA ASN A 96 2.84 8.62 21.30
C ASN A 96 1.54 9.22 20.73
N THR A 97 1.63 10.40 20.15
CA THR A 97 0.50 11.11 19.56
C THR A 97 0.58 11.03 18.04
N VAL A 98 -0.55 10.77 17.39
CA VAL A 98 -0.69 10.82 15.94
C VAL A 98 -1.61 11.97 15.56
N ARG A 99 -1.21 12.69 14.52
CA ARG A 99 -2.04 13.69 13.87
C ARG A 99 -2.84 13.01 12.78
N THR A 100 -4.15 13.09 12.90
CA THR A 100 -5.10 12.50 11.97
C THR A 100 -5.95 13.58 11.31
N ILE A 101 -6.48 13.28 10.13
CA ILE A 101 -7.50 14.09 9.46
C ILE A 101 -8.82 13.34 9.52
N ALA A 102 -9.88 14.04 9.88
CA ALA A 102 -11.22 13.50 9.82
C ALA A 102 -11.74 13.46 8.38
N MET A 103 -12.34 12.33 8.00
CA MET A 103 -12.98 12.19 6.69
C MET A 103 -14.39 12.81 6.64
N ASP A 104 -14.97 13.09 7.81
CA ASP A 104 -16.28 13.73 7.99
C ASP A 104 -16.20 14.89 9.00
N GLY A 105 -17.30 15.61 9.22
CA GLY A 105 -17.37 16.77 10.11
C GLY A 105 -17.04 16.42 11.57
N THR A 106 -16.05 17.10 12.15
CA THR A 106 -15.58 16.85 13.53
C THR A 106 -16.47 17.42 14.63
N GLU A 107 -17.72 17.75 14.32
CA GLU A 107 -18.66 18.35 15.28
C GLU A 107 -19.07 17.30 16.33
N GLY A 108 -19.02 17.65 17.61
CA GLY A 108 -19.38 16.71 18.69
C GLY A 108 -18.28 15.71 19.07
N LEU A 109 -17.10 15.76 18.45
CA LEU A 109 -15.93 15.08 18.99
C LEU A 109 -15.47 15.77 20.28
N VAL A 110 -15.32 14.97 21.34
CA VAL A 110 -14.83 15.41 22.65
C VAL A 110 -13.50 14.73 22.99
N ARG A 111 -12.67 15.49 23.69
CA ARG A 111 -11.39 15.00 24.20
C ARG A 111 -11.63 13.83 25.16
N GLY A 112 -10.76 12.83 25.10
CA GLY A 112 -10.86 11.60 25.87
C GLY A 112 -11.73 10.50 25.25
N GLN A 113 -12.42 10.76 24.13
CA GLN A 113 -13.15 9.71 23.40
C GLN A 113 -12.19 8.61 22.94
N LYS A 114 -12.68 7.37 22.98
CA LYS A 114 -11.91 6.20 22.59
C LYS A 114 -11.82 6.10 21.06
N VAL A 115 -10.59 5.94 20.59
CA VAL A 115 -10.27 5.69 19.18
C VAL A 115 -9.66 4.30 19.06
N VAL A 116 -10.00 3.58 18.01
CA VAL A 116 -9.52 2.23 17.73
C VAL A 116 -8.79 2.27 16.39
N ASP A 117 -7.55 1.76 16.35
CA ASP A 117 -6.84 1.57 15.09
C ASP A 117 -7.40 0.35 14.35
N THR A 118 -7.82 0.52 13.11
CA THR A 118 -8.35 -0.55 12.25
C THR A 118 -7.23 -1.47 11.76
N GLY A 119 -5.97 -1.03 11.82
CA GLY A 119 -4.78 -1.81 11.44
C GLY A 119 -4.46 -1.75 9.94
N ASP A 120 -5.44 -1.42 9.12
CA ASP A 120 -5.31 -1.20 7.67
C ASP A 120 -5.58 0.28 7.31
N PRO A 121 -5.08 0.76 6.15
CA PRO A 121 -5.55 2.00 5.53
C PRO A 121 -7.05 1.95 5.21
N ILE A 122 -7.64 3.11 4.89
CA ILE A 122 -9.04 3.18 4.45
C ILE A 122 -9.21 2.27 3.21
N ARG A 123 -10.16 1.33 3.30
CA ARG A 123 -10.46 0.35 2.24
C ARG A 123 -11.82 0.65 1.63
N ILE A 124 -11.83 0.81 0.31
CA ILE A 124 -13.04 1.08 -0.46
C ILE A 124 -13.50 -0.17 -1.23
N PRO A 125 -14.81 -0.35 -1.43
CA PRO A 125 -15.34 -1.41 -2.27
C PRO A 125 -14.93 -1.19 -3.73
N VAL A 126 -14.42 -2.24 -4.37
CA VAL A 126 -14.06 -2.22 -5.80
C VAL A 126 -14.62 -3.43 -6.51
N GLY A 127 -14.89 -3.28 -7.80
CA GLY A 127 -15.42 -4.33 -8.65
C GLY A 127 -16.51 -3.82 -9.59
N PRO A 128 -16.98 -4.65 -10.54
CA PRO A 128 -18.07 -4.28 -11.44
C PRO A 128 -19.37 -3.91 -10.71
N GLU A 129 -19.56 -4.39 -9.47
CA GLU A 129 -20.76 -4.11 -8.68
C GLU A 129 -20.85 -2.65 -8.20
N THR A 130 -19.76 -1.88 -8.28
CA THR A 130 -19.75 -0.44 -7.94
C THR A 130 -20.21 0.45 -9.09
N LEU A 131 -20.33 -0.09 -10.31
CA LEU A 131 -20.71 0.67 -11.50
C LEU A 131 -22.13 1.25 -11.34
N GLY A 132 -22.26 2.56 -11.58
CA GLY A 132 -23.53 3.28 -11.47
C GLY A 132 -24.03 3.50 -10.03
N ARG A 133 -23.17 3.27 -9.03
CA ARG A 133 -23.37 3.67 -7.63
C ARG A 133 -22.62 4.96 -7.35
N ILE A 134 -23.07 5.73 -6.35
CA ILE A 134 -22.34 6.90 -5.85
C ILE A 134 -21.90 6.58 -4.41
N MET A 135 -20.61 6.70 -4.14
CA MET A 135 -20.03 6.45 -2.83
C MET A 135 -19.19 7.64 -2.35
N ASN A 136 -19.01 7.75 -1.04
CA ASN A 136 -18.15 8.74 -0.42
C ASN A 136 -16.67 8.28 -0.36
N VAL A 137 -15.82 9.08 0.28
CA VAL A 137 -14.36 8.84 0.37
C VAL A 137 -14.02 7.56 1.16
N ILE A 138 -14.86 7.17 2.12
CA ILE A 138 -14.69 5.95 2.92
C ILE A 138 -15.35 4.72 2.27
N GLY A 139 -15.99 4.89 1.11
CA GLY A 139 -16.60 3.80 0.34
C GLY A 139 -18.05 3.46 0.72
N GLU A 140 -18.69 4.26 1.57
CA GLU A 140 -20.10 4.10 1.89
C GLU A 140 -21.00 4.66 0.77
N PRO A 141 -22.10 3.96 0.42
CA PRO A 141 -23.05 4.45 -0.58
C PRO A 141 -23.84 5.66 -0.08
N ILE A 142 -23.89 6.71 -0.89
CA ILE A 142 -24.69 7.93 -0.63
C ILE A 142 -25.89 8.07 -1.57
N ASP A 143 -26.24 6.99 -2.28
CA ASP A 143 -27.24 6.99 -3.34
C ASP A 143 -28.61 6.45 -2.90
N GLU A 144 -28.84 6.23 -1.60
CA GLU A 144 -30.07 5.70 -1.00
C GLU A 144 -30.55 4.34 -1.56
N ARG A 145 -29.72 3.65 -2.36
CA ARG A 145 -30.06 2.38 -3.02
C ARG A 145 -29.61 1.15 -2.21
N GLY A 146 -29.40 1.31 -0.92
CA GLY A 146 -28.93 0.26 -0.01
C GLY A 146 -27.42 -0.01 -0.10
N PRO A 147 -26.92 -1.08 0.55
CA PRO A 147 -25.49 -1.38 0.59
C PRO A 147 -24.91 -1.76 -0.78
N ILE A 148 -23.60 -1.57 -0.96
CA ILE A 148 -22.86 -2.06 -2.14
C ILE A 148 -22.29 -3.44 -1.79
N SER A 149 -22.80 -4.50 -2.42
CA SER A 149 -22.26 -5.84 -2.23
C SER A 149 -21.10 -6.08 -3.21
N THR A 150 -19.85 -5.86 -2.77
CA THR A 150 -18.65 -6.23 -3.54
C THR A 150 -17.96 -7.45 -2.93
N LYS A 151 -17.21 -8.17 -3.77
CA LYS A 151 -16.37 -9.29 -3.32
C LYS A 151 -14.98 -8.84 -2.88
N GLN A 152 -14.57 -7.64 -3.30
CA GLN A 152 -13.23 -7.13 -3.10
C GLN A 152 -13.26 -5.72 -2.54
N THR A 153 -12.27 -5.41 -1.70
CA THR A 153 -12.00 -4.09 -1.16
C THR A 153 -10.52 -3.77 -1.34
N ALA A 154 -10.22 -2.57 -1.82
CA ALA A 154 -8.86 -2.09 -2.08
C ALA A 154 -8.54 -0.90 -1.16
N ALA A 155 -7.29 -0.81 -0.72
CA ALA A 155 -6.81 0.35 0.02
C ALA A 155 -6.71 1.57 -0.91
N ILE A 156 -7.02 2.77 -0.39
CA ILE A 156 -6.88 4.01 -1.16
C ILE A 156 -5.40 4.39 -1.40
N HIS A 157 -4.52 3.91 -0.53
CA HIS A 157 -3.08 4.11 -0.64
C HIS A 157 -2.46 2.90 -1.32
N ALA A 158 -2.13 3.07 -2.59
CA ALA A 158 -1.41 2.10 -3.39
C ALA A 158 -0.08 2.71 -3.85
N GLU A 159 0.97 1.90 -3.88
CA GLU A 159 2.23 2.32 -4.45
C GLU A 159 2.14 2.49 -5.96
N ALA A 160 2.92 3.44 -6.45
CA ALA A 160 3.08 3.61 -7.88
C ALA A 160 3.69 2.33 -8.48
N PRO A 161 3.29 1.95 -9.71
CA PRO A 161 3.92 0.84 -10.42
C PRO A 161 5.43 1.00 -10.52
N GLU A 162 6.16 -0.12 -10.47
CA GLU A 162 7.61 -0.10 -10.65
C GLU A 162 7.97 0.32 -12.08
N PHE A 163 9.16 0.88 -12.26
CA PHE A 163 9.64 1.32 -13.57
C PHE A 163 9.63 0.20 -14.63
N THR A 164 9.82 -1.05 -14.21
CA THR A 164 9.77 -2.22 -15.10
C THR A 164 8.36 -2.55 -15.59
N ASP A 165 7.34 -2.17 -14.83
CA ASP A 165 5.93 -2.40 -15.16
C ASP A 165 5.32 -1.21 -15.93
N MET A 166 6.05 -0.10 -16.03
CA MET A 166 5.65 1.04 -16.84
C MET A 166 5.77 0.70 -18.32
N SER A 167 4.66 0.73 -19.03
CA SER A 167 4.65 0.63 -20.49
C SER A 167 4.95 2.00 -21.10
N TYR A 168 5.94 2.08 -21.98
CA TYR A 168 6.04 3.17 -22.93
C TYR A 168 5.04 2.92 -24.03
N ASP A 169 4.05 3.80 -24.18
CA ASP A 169 3.30 3.85 -25.42
C ASP A 169 4.30 4.29 -26.50
N ALA A 170 4.86 3.34 -27.27
CA ALA A 170 5.91 3.59 -28.25
C ALA A 170 5.42 4.40 -29.48
N LEU A 171 4.24 4.98 -29.36
CA LEU A 171 3.55 5.72 -30.39
C LEU A 171 3.95 7.21 -30.28
N PRO A 172 4.49 7.81 -31.34
CA PRO A 172 4.82 9.23 -31.33
C PRO A 172 3.54 10.05 -31.15
N GLU A 173 3.59 11.10 -30.33
CA GLU A 173 2.43 11.96 -30.01
C GLU A 173 1.74 12.52 -31.28
N GLN A 174 2.50 12.73 -32.36
CA GLN A 174 1.99 13.22 -33.64
C GLN A 174 1.12 12.17 -34.38
N ALA A 175 1.22 10.89 -34.02
CA ALA A 175 0.33 9.85 -34.52
C ALA A 175 -1.09 9.96 -33.95
N PHE A 176 -1.26 10.60 -32.79
CA PHE A 176 -2.57 10.82 -32.16
C PHE A 176 -3.32 12.03 -32.73
N TYR A 177 -2.69 12.83 -33.58
CA TYR A 177 -3.32 14.02 -34.12
C TYR A 177 -4.28 13.72 -35.26
N MET A 178 -5.56 14.09 -35.12
CA MET A 178 -6.60 13.97 -36.15
C MET A 178 -6.85 12.54 -36.65
N VAL A 179 -6.83 11.58 -35.72
CA VAL A 179 -7.10 10.16 -35.98
C VAL A 179 -8.20 9.69 -35.01
N GLY A 180 -9.13 8.86 -35.49
CA GLY A 180 -10.31 8.46 -34.72
C GLY A 180 -10.06 7.23 -33.84
N PRO A 181 -10.05 6.02 -34.41
CA PRO A 181 -9.81 4.78 -33.68
C PRO A 181 -8.32 4.53 -33.42
N ILE A 182 -8.02 3.73 -32.39
CA ILE A 182 -6.64 3.48 -31.91
C ILE A 182 -5.81 2.70 -32.94
N GLU A 183 -6.45 1.90 -33.77
CA GLU A 183 -5.83 1.11 -34.84
C GLU A 183 -5.16 2.04 -35.88
N GLU A 184 -5.83 3.14 -36.25
CA GLU A 184 -5.30 4.13 -37.18
C GLU A 184 -4.12 4.91 -36.58
N VAL A 185 -4.09 5.09 -35.26
CA VAL A 185 -2.97 5.76 -34.56
C VAL A 185 -1.72 4.88 -34.63
N VAL A 186 -1.86 3.57 -34.44
CA VAL A 186 -0.76 2.60 -34.57
C VAL A 186 -0.24 2.55 -36.01
N GLU A 187 -1.13 2.60 -37.00
CA GLU A 187 -0.75 2.63 -38.41
C GLU A 187 -0.03 3.93 -38.79
N LYS A 188 -0.53 5.09 -38.32
CA LYS A 188 0.09 6.39 -38.55
C LYS A 188 1.43 6.51 -37.85
N ALA A 189 1.57 5.98 -36.64
CA ALA A 189 2.84 5.85 -35.95
C ALA A 189 3.84 5.02 -36.77
N ALA A 190 3.40 3.88 -37.33
CA ALA A 190 4.22 3.04 -38.19
C ALA A 190 4.57 3.73 -39.52
N GLN A 191 3.67 4.57 -40.05
CA GLN A 191 3.90 5.34 -41.28
C GLN A 191 4.92 6.46 -41.07
N MET A 192 4.77 7.25 -40.01
CA MET A 192 5.73 8.28 -39.64
C MET A 192 7.13 7.69 -39.35
N ALA A 193 7.19 6.49 -38.76
CA ALA A 193 8.45 5.79 -38.54
C ALA A 193 9.15 5.39 -39.85
N LYS A 194 8.41 5.18 -40.95
CA LYS A 194 8.97 4.90 -42.29
C LYS A 194 9.41 6.18 -43.02
N ASP A 195 8.70 7.28 -42.84
CA ASP A 195 8.99 8.55 -43.51
C ASP A 195 10.28 9.23 -42.96
N LEU A 196 10.73 8.82 -41.77
CA LEU A 196 11.95 9.28 -41.11
C LEU A 196 13.19 8.40 -41.38
N ALA A 197 13.05 7.30 -42.11
CA ALA A 197 14.12 6.35 -42.47
C ALA A 197 14.60 6.53 -43.92
#